data_AF-A0A0D7WT19-F1
#
_entry.id   AF-A0A0D7WT19-F1
#
_cell.length_a   1.000
_cell.length_b   1.000
_cell.length_c   1.000
_cell.angle_alpha   90.00
_cell.angle_beta   90.00
_cell.angle_gamma   90.00
#
_symmetry.space_group_name_H-M   'P 1'
#
loop_
_entity.id
_entity.type
_entity.pdbx_description
1 polymer ?
#
loop_
_entity_poly.entity_id
_entity_poly.type
_entity_poly.pdbx_seq_one_letter_code
_entity_poly.pdbx_strand_id
1 'polypeptide(L)'
;MSKIEDEAGYQRSLEWLVSKAPMLDDPLIDESAKTNLRKQYDLVSAKVKEYRRGELVAKFPGLKGQYKILEWTYQEMVPQPAQEGPVIEAEQTQANTPTEPEQAPETPPEPPKAKPDLSGWLD
;
A
#
# COMPACT_ATOMS: atom_id res chain seq x y z
N MET A 1 -8.20 -5.35 -26.55
CA MET A 1 -8.56 -6.04 -25.30
C MET A 1 -9.41 -5.09 -24.47
N SER A 2 -10.60 -5.52 -24.05
CA SER A 2 -11.60 -4.70 -23.35
C SER A 2 -11.16 -4.33 -21.93
N LYS A 3 -11.72 -3.24 -21.38
CA LYS A 3 -11.53 -2.84 -19.97
C LYS A 3 -12.11 -3.92 -19.03
N ILE A 4 -11.69 -3.96 -17.78
CA ILE A 4 -12.34 -4.81 -16.77
C ILE A 4 -13.64 -4.12 -16.36
N GLU A 5 -14.77 -4.74 -16.66
CA GLU A 5 -16.10 -4.14 -16.48
C GLU A 5 -16.66 -4.38 -15.08
N ASP A 6 -16.36 -5.54 -14.49
CA ASP A 6 -16.96 -6.01 -13.25
C ASP A 6 -15.94 -6.70 -12.34
N GLU A 7 -16.27 -6.78 -11.05
CA GLU A 7 -15.48 -7.45 -10.01
C GLU A 7 -15.21 -8.92 -10.39
N ALA A 8 -16.17 -9.62 -10.98
CA ALA A 8 -15.95 -11.00 -11.45
C ALA A 8 -14.91 -11.07 -12.59
N GLY A 9 -14.76 -10.01 -13.38
CA GLY A 9 -13.70 -9.89 -14.38
C GLY A 9 -12.35 -9.62 -13.75
N TYR A 10 -12.31 -8.80 -12.69
CA TYR A 10 -11.11 -8.54 -11.92
C TYR A 10 -10.58 -9.81 -11.25
N GLN A 11 -11.44 -10.56 -10.57
CA GLN A 11 -11.06 -11.79 -9.88
C GLN A 11 -10.52 -12.86 -10.83
N ARG A 12 -11.18 -13.07 -11.97
CA ARG A 12 -10.68 -13.99 -13.01
C ARG A 12 -9.31 -13.57 -13.55
N SER A 13 -9.08 -12.26 -13.68
CA SER A 13 -7.79 -11.74 -14.13
C SER A 13 -6.69 -11.99 -13.09
N LEU A 14 -7.00 -11.83 -11.79
CA LEU A 14 -6.07 -12.15 -10.71
C LEU A 14 -5.74 -13.65 -10.68
N GLU A 15 -6.75 -14.52 -10.75
CA GLU A 15 -6.55 -15.96 -10.78
C GLU A 15 -5.69 -16.39 -11.98
N TRP A 16 -5.92 -15.78 -13.14
CA TRP A 16 -5.10 -16.02 -14.32
C TRP A 16 -3.65 -15.59 -14.11
N LEU A 17 -3.40 -14.41 -13.52
CA LEU A 17 -2.04 -13.95 -13.22
C LEU A 17 -1.33 -14.92 -12.26
N VAL A 18 -1.99 -15.31 -11.18
CA VAL A 18 -1.43 -16.27 -10.20
C VAL A 18 -1.15 -17.63 -10.85
N SER A 19 -2.05 -18.12 -11.70
CA SER A 19 -1.88 -19.38 -12.42
C SER A 19 -0.73 -19.35 -13.44
N LYS A 20 -0.50 -18.21 -14.10
CA LYS A 20 0.51 -18.06 -15.15
C LYS A 20 1.88 -17.62 -14.66
N ALA A 21 1.97 -17.03 -13.46
CA ALA A 21 3.23 -16.65 -12.83
C ALA A 21 4.28 -17.80 -12.82
N PRO A 22 3.98 -19.02 -12.32
CA PRO A 22 4.98 -20.09 -12.29
C PRO A 22 5.45 -20.55 -13.68
N MET A 23 4.62 -20.39 -14.71
CA MET A 23 4.99 -20.73 -16.10
C MET A 23 6.01 -19.74 -16.69
N LEU A 24 6.10 -18.52 -16.16
CA LEU A 24 7.12 -17.54 -16.57
C LEU A 24 8.49 -17.84 -15.94
N ASP A 25 8.51 -18.45 -14.76
CA ASP A 25 9.76 -18.80 -14.08
C ASP A 25 10.31 -20.17 -14.50
N ASP A 26 9.50 -20.98 -15.18
CA ASP A 26 9.90 -22.27 -15.72
C ASP A 26 11.06 -22.11 -16.74
N PRO A 27 12.20 -22.80 -16.56
CA PRO A 27 13.31 -22.81 -17.52
C PRO A 27 13.10 -23.77 -18.70
N LEU A 28 12.11 -24.67 -18.66
CA LEU A 28 11.84 -25.67 -19.71
C LEU A 28 10.84 -25.21 -20.77
N ILE A 29 10.18 -24.06 -20.55
CA ILE A 29 9.28 -23.47 -21.53
C ILE A 29 10.07 -22.91 -22.72
N ASP A 30 9.49 -23.03 -23.92
CA ASP A 30 10.06 -22.41 -25.11
C ASP A 30 10.13 -20.88 -24.97
N GLU A 31 11.26 -20.28 -25.37
CA GLU A 31 11.51 -18.84 -25.23
C GLU A 31 10.50 -17.97 -25.99
N SER A 32 10.00 -18.45 -27.13
CA SER A 32 8.97 -17.72 -27.89
C SER A 32 7.62 -17.76 -27.17
N ALA A 33 7.27 -18.92 -26.60
CA ALA A 33 6.08 -19.08 -25.77
C ALA A 33 6.16 -18.23 -24.50
N LYS A 34 7.32 -18.22 -23.83
CA LYS A 34 7.60 -17.39 -22.65
C LYS A 34 7.46 -15.90 -22.94
N THR A 35 8.01 -15.45 -24.06
CA THR A 35 7.91 -14.05 -24.49
C THR A 35 6.45 -13.64 -24.74
N ASN A 36 5.68 -14.50 -25.39
CA ASN A 36 4.25 -14.24 -25.64
C ASN A 36 3.44 -14.25 -24.35
N LEU A 37 3.70 -15.20 -23.45
CA LEU A 37 3.08 -15.26 -22.14
C LEU A 37 3.38 -14.00 -21.32
N ARG A 38 4.63 -13.52 -21.36
CA ARG A 38 5.06 -12.32 -20.65
C ARG A 38 4.34 -11.07 -21.15
N LYS A 39 4.21 -10.91 -22.47
CA LYS A 39 3.42 -9.82 -23.07
C LYS A 39 1.97 -9.83 -22.60
N GLN A 40 1.34 -11.01 -22.56
CA GLN A 40 -0.02 -11.16 -22.06
C GLN A 40 -0.09 -10.85 -20.56
N TYR A 41 0.89 -11.32 -19.78
CA TYR A 41 0.98 -11.07 -18.35
C TYR A 41 1.13 -9.58 -18.03
N ASP A 42 2.00 -8.87 -18.73
CA ASP A 42 2.20 -7.43 -18.59
C ASP A 42 0.90 -6.67 -18.93
N LEU A 43 0.20 -7.07 -19.99
CA LEU A 43 -1.09 -6.48 -20.35
C LEU A 43 -2.17 -6.71 -19.29
N VAL A 44 -2.35 -7.96 -18.82
CA VAL A 44 -3.37 -8.29 -17.82
C VAL A 44 -3.06 -7.60 -16.49
N SER A 45 -1.81 -7.62 -16.05
CA SER A 45 -1.39 -6.96 -14.81
C SER A 45 -1.56 -5.45 -14.85
N ALA A 46 -1.29 -4.80 -16.00
CA ALA A 46 -1.56 -3.38 -16.19
C ALA A 46 -3.07 -3.08 -16.02
N LYS A 47 -3.95 -3.91 -16.60
CA LYS A 47 -5.40 -3.73 -16.49
C LYS A 47 -5.94 -3.94 -15.08
N VAL A 48 -5.44 -4.95 -14.37
CA VAL A 48 -5.75 -5.19 -12.95
C VAL A 48 -5.36 -3.96 -12.11
N LYS A 49 -4.17 -3.37 -12.35
CA LYS A 49 -3.73 -2.15 -11.67
C LYS A 49 -4.59 -0.93 -12.02
N GLU A 50 -5.00 -0.77 -13.29
CA GLU A 50 -5.91 0.30 -13.72
C GLU A 50 -7.28 0.21 -13.06
N TYR A 51 -7.85 -1.00 -12.99
CA TYR A 51 -9.13 -1.26 -12.32
C TYR A 51 -9.04 -0.90 -10.83
N ARG A 52 -8.00 -1.40 -10.15
CA ARG A 52 -7.84 -1.15 -8.71
C ARG A 52 -7.64 0.33 -8.39
N ARG A 53 -6.89 1.06 -9.22
CA ARG A 53 -6.75 2.52 -9.09
C ARG A 53 -8.08 3.24 -9.33
N GLY A 54 -8.90 2.74 -10.26
CA GLY A 54 -10.26 3.24 -10.50
C GLY A 54 -11.15 3.10 -9.27
N GLU A 55 -11.15 1.94 -8.64
CA GLU A 55 -11.90 1.71 -7.38
C GLU A 55 -11.43 2.66 -6.26
N LEU A 56 -10.12 2.83 -6.12
CA LEU A 56 -9.55 3.71 -5.12
C LEU A 56 -9.93 5.17 -5.36
N VAL A 57 -9.96 5.60 -6.62
CA VAL A 57 -10.41 6.94 -7.01
C VAL A 57 -11.90 7.14 -6.77
N ALA A 58 -12.72 6.10 -6.98
CA ALA A 58 -14.15 6.14 -6.68
C ALA A 58 -14.40 6.29 -5.17
N LYS A 59 -13.60 5.61 -4.33
CA LYS A 59 -13.68 5.68 -2.86
C LYS A 59 -13.06 6.96 -2.29
N PHE A 60 -11.95 7.42 -2.87
CA PHE A 60 -11.19 8.58 -2.42
C PHE A 60 -10.87 9.49 -3.61
N PRO A 61 -11.74 10.48 -3.92
CA PRO A 61 -11.57 11.33 -5.10
C PRO A 61 -10.27 12.15 -5.11
N GLY A 62 -9.64 12.37 -3.94
CA GLY A 62 -8.35 13.06 -3.81
C GLY A 62 -7.16 12.33 -4.45
N LEU A 63 -7.27 11.01 -4.69
CA LEU A 63 -6.21 10.22 -5.35
C LEU A 63 -6.01 10.59 -6.82
N LYS A 64 -7.02 11.19 -7.48
CA LYS A 64 -6.94 11.58 -8.90
C LYS A 64 -5.75 12.51 -9.18
N GLY A 65 -5.52 13.48 -8.29
CA GLY A 65 -4.42 14.43 -8.42
C GLY A 65 -3.05 13.74 -8.31
N GLN A 66 -2.91 12.84 -7.34
CA GLN A 66 -1.68 12.08 -7.13
C GLN A 66 -1.36 11.17 -8.32
N TYR A 67 -2.37 10.44 -8.83
CA TYR A 67 -2.18 9.60 -10.02
C TYR A 67 -1.83 10.40 -11.27
N LYS A 68 -2.36 11.62 -11.41
CA LYS A 68 -1.98 12.51 -12.51
C LYS A 68 -0.51 12.94 -12.44
N ILE A 69 0.00 13.25 -11.24
CA ILE A 69 1.41 13.62 -11.03
C ILE A 69 2.34 12.45 -11.34
N LEU A 70 1.94 11.23 -10.97
CA LEU A 70 2.71 10.01 -11.20
C LEU A 70 2.52 9.42 -12.61
N GLU A 71 1.77 10.10 -13.49
CA GLU A 71 1.40 9.64 -14.83
C GLU A 71 0.76 8.24 -14.84
N TRP A 72 0.01 7.94 -13.77
CA TRP A 72 -0.66 6.67 -13.58
C TRP A 72 -2.06 6.68 -14.18
N THR A 73 -2.30 5.75 -15.11
CA THR A 73 -3.61 5.53 -15.71
C THR A 73 -4.60 4.91 -14.73
N TYR A 74 -5.86 5.29 -14.76
CA TYR A 74 -6.90 4.64 -13.98
C TYR A 74 -8.20 4.56 -14.77
N GLN A 75 -9.04 3.61 -14.42
CA GLN A 75 -10.38 3.50 -14.99
C GLN A 75 -11.32 4.44 -14.24
N GLU A 76 -11.97 5.37 -14.94
CA GLU A 76 -13.04 6.16 -14.33
C GLU A 76 -14.21 5.24 -13.99
N MET A 77 -14.48 5.11 -12.70
CA MET A 77 -15.64 4.39 -12.16
C MET A 77 -16.62 5.41 -11.60
N VAL A 78 -17.91 5.07 -11.64
CA VAL A 78 -18.95 5.90 -11.01
C VAL A 78 -18.64 5.96 -9.52
N PRO A 79 -18.51 7.17 -8.92
CA PRO A 79 -18.24 7.30 -7.50
C PRO A 79 -19.42 6.69 -6.74
N GLN A 80 -19.19 5.54 -6.10
CA GLN A 80 -20.13 5.03 -5.11
C GLN A 80 -19.90 5.88 -3.86
N PRO A 81 -20.94 6.54 -3.30
CA PRO A 81 -20.77 7.37 -2.12
C PRO A 81 -20.12 6.51 -1.04
N ALA A 82 -18.94 6.95 -0.59
CA ALA A 82 -18.21 6.30 0.48
C ALA A 82 -19.18 6.13 1.65
N GLN A 83 -19.43 4.89 2.07
CA GLN A 83 -20.01 4.68 3.37
C GLN A 83 -19.04 5.30 4.37
N GLU A 84 -19.55 6.26 5.14
CA GLU A 84 -18.83 7.05 6.14
C GLU A 84 -18.16 6.10 7.14
N GLY A 85 -16.92 5.69 6.86
CA GLY A 85 -15.99 5.28 7.89
C GLY A 85 -15.64 6.50 8.73
N PRO A 86 -15.37 6.33 10.04
CA PRO A 86 -15.16 7.47 10.93
C PRO A 86 -14.05 8.36 10.38
N VAL A 87 -14.39 9.64 10.22
CA VAL A 87 -13.48 10.73 9.91
C VAL A 87 -12.38 10.70 10.97
N ILE A 88 -11.21 10.14 10.64
CA ILE A 88 -10.00 10.50 11.39
C ILE A 88 -9.64 11.88 10.87
N GLU A 89 -10.13 12.86 11.62
CA GLU A 89 -9.75 14.26 11.55
C GLU A 89 -8.22 14.30 11.63
N ALA A 90 -7.57 14.51 10.49
CA ALA A 90 -6.13 14.71 10.43
C ALA A 90 -5.85 16.10 11.02
N GLU A 91 -5.89 16.18 12.34
CA GLU A 91 -5.43 17.33 13.09
C GLU A 91 -3.92 17.44 12.89
N GLN A 92 -3.52 18.46 12.14
CA GLN A 92 -2.13 18.85 12.01
C GLN A 92 -1.63 19.36 13.36
N THR A 93 -0.91 18.54 14.12
CA THR A 93 -0.09 19.00 15.25
C THR A 93 1.32 18.41 15.19
N GLN A 94 2.22 19.25 14.68
CA GLN A 94 3.56 19.56 15.17
C GLN A 94 4.42 18.45 15.85
N ALA A 95 5.59 18.24 15.26
CA ALA A 95 6.92 18.10 15.90
C ALA A 95 7.05 17.46 17.30
N ASN A 96 7.69 16.28 17.32
CA ASN A 96 8.65 15.79 18.32
C ASN A 96 8.43 16.18 19.79
N THR A 97 7.74 15.34 20.57
CA THR A 97 8.15 14.93 21.93
C THR A 97 7.32 13.69 22.33
N PRO A 98 7.90 12.58 22.84
CA PRO A 98 7.13 11.53 23.50
C PRO A 98 6.75 12.02 24.90
N THR A 99 5.48 12.38 25.09
CA THR A 99 4.90 12.67 26.40
C THR A 99 4.09 11.46 26.86
N GLU A 100 4.65 10.77 27.84
CA GLU A 100 4.05 9.75 28.70
C GLU A 100 2.80 10.31 29.42
N PRO A 101 1.68 9.57 29.53
CA PRO A 101 0.52 10.02 30.30
C PRO A 101 0.76 9.80 31.80
N GLU A 102 0.98 10.88 32.54
CA GLU A 102 0.96 10.93 34.00
C GLU A 102 -0.39 11.52 34.48
N GLN A 103 -1.11 10.78 35.34
CA GLN A 103 -1.79 11.27 36.57
C GLN A 103 -2.55 10.11 37.25
N ALA A 104 -2.53 9.88 38.57
CA ALA A 104 -2.13 10.70 39.73
C ALA A 104 -1.89 9.79 40.99
N PRO A 105 -1.73 10.31 42.23
CA PRO A 105 -0.56 10.96 42.84
C PRO A 105 -0.13 10.28 44.19
N GLU A 106 1.09 10.53 44.69
CA GLU A 106 1.47 10.85 46.09
C GLU A 106 3.01 10.76 46.28
N THR A 107 3.55 11.70 47.06
CA THR A 107 4.91 12.29 46.98
C THR A 107 5.93 11.69 48.00
N PRO A 108 7.20 12.18 48.17
CA PRO A 108 8.46 11.40 48.10
C PRO A 108 9.33 11.44 49.40
N PRO A 109 10.59 10.88 49.48
CA PRO A 109 11.81 11.54 48.95
C PRO A 109 12.92 10.61 48.37
N GLU A 110 13.71 11.15 47.44
CA GLU A 110 15.08 10.74 46.97
C GLU A 110 16.13 10.74 48.12
N PRO A 111 17.46 10.37 47.99
CA PRO A 111 18.37 10.15 46.81
C PRO A 111 19.33 8.91 47.01
N PRO A 112 20.50 8.67 46.34
CA PRO A 112 21.22 9.43 45.31
C PRO A 112 21.68 8.66 44.04
N LYS A 113 22.00 9.48 43.03
CA LYS A 113 22.61 9.17 41.73
C LYS A 113 23.89 8.33 41.83
N ALA A 114 23.94 7.20 41.13
CA ALA A 114 25.18 6.56 40.72
C ALA A 114 25.29 6.63 39.19
N LYS A 115 26.29 7.36 38.70
CA LYS A 115 26.68 7.35 37.28
C LYS A 115 27.30 5.97 36.99
N PRO A 116 26.86 5.19 36.00
CA PRO A 116 27.68 4.09 35.52
C PRO A 116 28.89 4.69 34.79
N ASP A 117 30.06 4.40 35.34
CA ASP A 117 31.37 4.76 34.82
C ASP A 117 31.62 4.05 33.48
N LEU A 118 31.84 4.82 32.42
CA LEU A 118 32.14 4.31 31.07
C LEU A 118 33.65 4.08 30.86
N SER A 119 34.44 4.00 31.93
CA SER A 119 35.88 3.74 31.86
C SER A 119 36.28 2.28 31.60
N GLY A 120 35.33 1.39 31.24
CA GLY A 120 35.60 -0.03 30.97
C GLY A 120 35.58 -0.46 29.50
N TRP A 121 35.45 0.47 28.54
CA TRP A 121 35.32 0.13 27.11
C TRP A 121 36.51 0.60 26.25
N LEU A 122 37.64 0.88 26.90
CA LEU A 122 38.86 1.34 26.23
C LEU A 122 40.11 0.74 26.89
N ASP A 123 40.08 -0.57 27.09
CA ASP A 123 41.28 -1.42 27.23
C ASP A 123 41.13 -2.64 26.30
#